data_AF-A0A838WAF0-F1
#
_entry.id   AF-A0A838WAF0-F1
#
_cell.length_a   1.000
_cell.length_b   1.000
_cell.length_c   1.000
_cell.angle_alpha   90.00
_cell.angle_beta   90.00
_cell.angle_gamma   90.00
#
_symmetry.space_group_name_H-M   'P 1'
#
loop_
_entity.id
_entity.type
_entity.pdbx_description
1 polymer ?
#
loop_
_entity_poly.entity_id
_entity_poly.type
_entity_poly.pdbx_seq_one_letter_code
_entity_poly.pdbx_strand_id
1 'polypeptide(L)'
;MFQVQGPAAIATIQDLKTRLKATLDAAQEMPVYVTRGGEPVAAIVSVELMEILQEALEDRYLGQSASERLQAIQGGEEELLDEEDFWAQADAIMTARR
;
A
#
# COMPACT_ATOMS: atom_id res chain seq x y z
N MET A 1 -23.30 -18.32 1.78
CA MET A 1 -23.85 -17.47 0.69
C MET A 1 -23.18 -16.13 0.92
N PHE A 2 -22.37 -15.63 -0.01
CA PHE A 2 -21.65 -14.37 0.20
C PHE A 2 -22.66 -13.22 0.25
N GLN A 3 -22.54 -12.34 1.24
CA GLN A 3 -23.25 -11.07 1.22
C GLN A 3 -22.38 -10.07 0.44
N VAL A 4 -22.94 -9.55 -0.64
CA VAL A 4 -22.32 -8.45 -1.40
C VAL A 4 -22.78 -7.15 -0.76
N GLN A 5 -21.84 -6.36 -0.25
CA GLN A 5 -22.10 -5.00 0.23
C GLN A 5 -21.18 -4.04 -0.52
N GLY A 6 -21.75 -3.31 -1.48
CA GLY A 6 -20.97 -2.38 -2.32
C GLY A 6 -20.00 -3.12 -3.26
N PRO A 7 -18.80 -2.57 -3.55
CA PRO A 7 -17.83 -3.17 -4.45
C PRO A 7 -17.02 -4.32 -3.81
N ALA A 8 -17.45 -4.85 -2.66
CA ALA A 8 -16.74 -5.92 -1.95
C ALA A 8 -17.69 -7.05 -1.52
N ALA A 9 -17.12 -8.26 -1.43
CA ALA A 9 -17.79 -9.44 -0.91
C ALA A 9 -17.39 -9.68 0.55
N ILE A 10 -18.30 -10.27 1.34
CA ILE A 10 -18.05 -10.62 2.74
C ILE A 10 -18.11 -12.14 2.92
N ALA A 11 -17.10 -12.70 3.58
CA ALA A 11 -16.99 -14.11 3.91
C ALA A 11 -16.71 -14.31 5.40
N THR A 12 -17.29 -15.34 6.02
CA THR A 12 -16.85 -15.76 7.36
C THR A 12 -15.62 -16.67 7.27
N ILE A 13 -14.91 -16.86 8.37
CA ILE A 13 -13.83 -17.87 8.44
C ILE A 13 -14.32 -19.28 8.08
N GLN A 14 -15.59 -19.60 8.40
CA GLN A 14 -16.17 -20.90 8.04
C GLN A 14 -16.42 -21.03 6.53
N ASP A 15 -16.86 -19.94 5.88
CA ASP A 15 -16.98 -19.90 4.41
C ASP A 15 -15.63 -20.14 3.74
N LEU A 16 -14.56 -19.55 4.27
CA LEU A 16 -13.19 -19.76 3.81
C LEU A 16 -12.75 -21.23 3.88
N LYS A 17 -13.04 -21.92 4.98
CA LYS A 17 -12.68 -23.32 5.16
C LYS A 17 -13.45 -24.26 4.24
N THR A 18 -14.71 -23.93 3.95
CA THR A 18 -15.63 -24.82 3.22
C THR A 18 -15.71 -24.52 1.72
N ARG A 19 -15.36 -23.29 1.31
CA ARG A 19 -15.54 -22.77 -0.05
C ARG A 19 -14.32 -22.00 -0.55
N LEU A 20 -13.12 -22.39 -0.10
CA LEU A 20 -11.86 -21.70 -0.41
C LEU A 20 -11.72 -21.33 -1.89
N LYS A 21 -11.96 -22.29 -2.80
CA LYS A 21 -11.84 -22.05 -4.24
C LYS A 21 -12.77 -20.93 -4.72
N ALA A 22 -14.05 -20.99 -4.36
CA ALA A 22 -15.01 -19.95 -4.74
C ALA A 22 -14.67 -18.58 -4.14
N THR A 23 -14.10 -18.56 -2.92
CA THR A 23 -13.62 -17.33 -2.29
C THR A 23 -12.42 -16.73 -3.06
N LEU A 24 -11.48 -17.57 -3.50
CA LEU A 24 -10.33 -17.13 -4.29
C LEU A 24 -10.75 -16.66 -5.69
N ASP A 25 -11.68 -17.36 -6.34
CA ASP A 25 -12.22 -16.97 -7.64
C ASP A 25 -12.92 -15.60 -7.53
N ALA A 26 -13.74 -15.38 -6.49
CA ALA A 26 -14.36 -14.08 -6.24
C ALA A 26 -13.33 -12.97 -5.96
N ALA A 27 -12.23 -13.30 -5.26
CA ALA A 27 -11.17 -12.35 -4.94
C ALA A 27 -10.39 -11.85 -6.17
N GLN A 28 -10.49 -12.54 -7.31
CA GLN A 28 -9.92 -12.06 -8.58
C GLN A 28 -10.69 -10.88 -9.16
N GLU A 29 -12.01 -10.84 -8.95
CA GLU A 29 -12.89 -9.80 -9.50
C GLU A 29 -13.10 -8.65 -8.52
N MET A 30 -13.15 -8.95 -7.22
CA MET A 30 -13.43 -7.96 -6.18
C MET A 30 -12.84 -8.34 -4.81
N PRO A 31 -12.51 -7.38 -3.93
CA PRO A 31 -12.02 -7.68 -2.60
C PRO A 31 -13.02 -8.52 -1.78
N VAL A 32 -12.51 -9.52 -1.07
CA VAL A 32 -13.29 -10.34 -0.14
C VAL A 32 -12.84 -10.07 1.30
N TYR A 33 -13.71 -9.43 2.08
CA TYR A 33 -13.47 -9.20 3.51
C TYR A 33 -13.85 -10.42 4.33
N VAL A 34 -12.94 -10.83 5.21
CA VAL A 34 -13.10 -11.96 6.10
C VAL A 34 -13.53 -11.47 7.47
N THR A 35 -14.64 -11.98 7.99
CA THR A 35 -15.14 -11.62 9.32
C THR A 35 -15.05 -12.78 10.32
N ARG A 36 -14.87 -12.43 11.59
CA ARG A 36 -14.93 -13.33 12.75
C ARG A 36 -15.82 -12.68 13.81
N GLY A 37 -16.93 -13.33 14.17
CA GLY A 37 -17.86 -12.77 15.15
C GLY A 37 -18.51 -11.45 14.73
N GLY A 38 -18.62 -11.19 13.41
CA GLY A 38 -19.15 -9.95 12.86
C GLY A 38 -18.11 -8.85 12.63
N GLU A 39 -16.88 -9.01 13.13
CA GLU A 39 -15.80 -8.04 12.95
C GLU A 39 -14.88 -8.42 11.77
N PRO A 40 -14.47 -7.48 10.92
CA PRO A 40 -13.52 -7.73 9.85
C PRO A 40 -12.13 -7.99 10.43
N VAL A 41 -11.49 -9.09 10.01
CA VAL A 41 -10.18 -9.53 10.49
C VAL A 41 -9.12 -9.67 9.39
N ALA A 42 -9.54 -9.79 8.13
CA ALA A 42 -8.64 -9.86 6.99
C ALA A 42 -9.37 -9.45 5.70
N ALA A 43 -8.60 -9.22 4.63
CA ALA A 43 -9.11 -9.08 3.27
C ALA A 43 -8.30 -9.99 2.34
N ILE A 44 -8.97 -10.57 1.35
CA ILE A 44 -8.37 -11.33 0.25
C ILE A 44 -8.60 -10.52 -1.01
N VAL A 45 -7.53 -10.28 -1.76
CA VAL A 45 -7.52 -9.53 -3.02
C VAL A 45 -6.71 -10.29 -4.05
N SER A 46 -6.88 -9.93 -5.33
CA SER A 46 -5.99 -10.40 -6.40
C SER A 46 -4.57 -9.87 -6.17
N VAL A 47 -3.58 -10.57 -6.74
CA VAL A 47 -2.17 -10.15 -6.68
C VAL A 47 -2.00 -8.80 -7.37
N GLU A 48 -2.65 -8.63 -8.53
CA GLU A 48 -2.64 -7.39 -9.31
C GLU A 48 -3.16 -6.20 -8.49
N LEU A 49 -4.29 -6.38 -7.78
CA LEU A 49 -4.82 -5.32 -6.92
C LEU A 49 -3.90 -5.04 -5.73
N MET A 50 -3.23 -6.06 -5.18
CA MET A 50 -2.27 -5.87 -4.10
C MET A 50 -1.06 -5.04 -4.57
N GLU A 51 -0.55 -5.27 -5.78
CA GLU A 51 0.54 -4.50 -6.37
C GLU A 51 0.15 -3.03 -6.56
N ILE A 52 -1.04 -2.77 -7.11
CA ILE A 52 -1.57 -1.40 -7.27
C ILE A 52 -1.69 -0.69 -5.90
N LEU A 53 -2.17 -1.40 -4.87
CA LEU A 53 -2.27 -0.83 -3.53
C LEU A 53 -0.90 -0.53 -2.91
N GLN A 54 0.10 -1.36 -3.17
CA GLN A 54 1.47 -1.12 -2.73
C GLN A 54 2.07 0.09 -3.41
N GLU A 55 1.97 0.16 -4.75
CA GLU A 55 2.45 1.31 -5.53
C GLU A 55 1.78 2.61 -5.07
N ALA A 56 0.46 2.61 -4.88
CA ALA A 56 -0.26 3.79 -4.39
C ALA A 56 0.19 4.24 -2.97
N LEU A 57 0.54 3.29 -2.10
CA LEU A 57 1.07 3.59 -0.76
C LEU A 57 2.49 4.15 -0.83
N GLU A 58 3.34 3.58 -1.68
CA GLU A 58 4.71 4.06 -1.93
C GLU A 58 4.68 5.47 -2.53
N ASP A 59 3.87 5.70 -3.56
CA ASP A 59 3.69 7.00 -4.19
C ASP A 59 3.18 8.05 -3.19
N ARG A 60 2.23 7.68 -2.34
CA ARG A 60 1.76 8.58 -1.28
C ARG A 60 2.87 8.95 -0.32
N TYR A 61 3.70 7.98 0.08
CA TYR A 61 4.84 8.23 0.97
C TYR A 61 5.88 9.12 0.30
N LEU A 62 6.23 8.84 -0.95
CA LEU A 62 7.15 9.66 -1.75
C LEU A 62 6.61 11.08 -1.93
N GLY A 63 5.33 11.23 -2.26
CA GLY A 63 4.68 12.53 -2.41
C GLY A 63 4.65 13.32 -1.11
N GLN A 64 4.41 12.66 0.04
CA GLN A 64 4.48 13.30 1.35
C GLN A 64 5.90 13.76 1.66
N SER A 65 6.90 12.89 1.52
CA SER A 65 8.32 13.20 1.74
C SER A 65 8.79 14.35 0.84
N ALA A 66 8.41 14.33 -0.45
CA ALA A 66 8.72 15.40 -1.39
C ALA A 66 8.06 16.73 -0.98
N SER A 67 6.81 16.68 -0.49
CA SER A 67 6.09 17.87 -0.03
C SER A 67 6.73 18.48 1.23
N GLU A 68 7.10 17.63 2.19
CA GLU A 68 7.79 18.06 3.42
C GLU A 68 9.14 18.73 3.10
N ARG A 69 9.93 18.12 2.22
CA ARG A 69 11.20 18.69 1.76
C ARG A 69 11.02 20.00 1.00
N LEU A 70 10.04 20.07 0.10
CA LEU A 70 9.74 21.32 -0.61
C LEU A 70 9.35 22.45 0.35
N GLN A 71 8.60 22.14 1.41
CA GLN A 71 8.27 23.12 2.45
C GLN A 71 9.51 23.57 3.23
N ALA A 72 10.39 22.64 3.61
CA ALA A 72 11.65 22.96 4.29
C ALA A 72 12.55 23.87 3.44
N ILE A 73 12.63 23.60 2.13
CA ILE A 73 13.36 24.44 1.17
C ILE A 73 12.74 25.83 1.07
N GLN A 74 11.41 25.92 0.93
CA GLN A 74 10.72 27.20 0.86
C GLN A 74 10.83 28.01 2.17
N GLY A 75 10.92 27.32 3.31
CA GLY A 75 11.15 27.91 4.63
C GLY A 75 12.60 28.31 4.89
N GLY A 76 13.54 27.91 4.01
CA GLY A 76 14.98 28.15 4.17
C GLY A 76 15.65 27.25 5.21
N GLU A 77 15.00 26.16 5.64
CA GLU A 77 15.54 25.16 6.56
C GLU A 77 16.43 24.14 5.82
N GLU A 78 16.13 23.89 4.54
CA GLU A 78 16.93 23.06 3.64
C GLU A 78 17.31 23.84 2.38
N GLU A 79 18.44 23.49 1.79
CA GLU A 79 18.88 24.05 0.51
C GLU A 79 18.43 23.14 -0.63
N LEU A 80 17.90 23.72 -1.70
CA LEU A 80 17.66 22.98 -2.94
C LEU A 80 19.00 22.76 -3.64
N LEU A 81 19.51 21.54 -3.54
CA LEU A 81 20.72 21.13 -4.25
C LEU A 81 20.45 20.98 -5.74
N ASP A 82 21.45 21.27 -6.56
CA ASP A 82 21.45 20.82 -7.94
C ASP A 82 21.74 19.31 -8.03
N GLU A 83 21.59 18.76 -9.23
CA GLU A 83 21.71 17.33 -9.44
C GLU A 83 23.12 16.80 -9.11
N GLU A 84 24.17 17.55 -9.45
CA GLU A 84 25.56 17.14 -9.23
C GLU A 84 25.89 17.12 -7.73
N ASP A 85 25.52 18.17 -7.00
CA ASP A 85 25.72 18.27 -5.56
C ASP A 85 24.89 17.25 -4.78
N PHE A 86 23.66 16.96 -5.24
CA PHE A 86 22.81 15.94 -4.65
C PHE A 86 23.48 14.56 -4.70
N TRP A 87 23.95 14.14 -5.87
CA TRP A 87 24.57 12.82 -6.02
C TRP A 87 25.89 12.71 -5.27
N ALA A 88 26.69 13.79 -5.24
CA ALA A 88 27.92 13.83 -4.46
C ALA A 88 27.66 13.63 -2.95
N GLN A 89 26.62 14.27 -2.40
CA GLN A 89 26.23 14.07 -1.00
C GLN A 89 25.63 12.68 -0.76
N ALA A 90 24.78 12.19 -1.65
CA ALA A 90 24.16 10.87 -1.53
C ALA A 90 25.22 9.75 -1.49
N ASP A 91 26.22 9.81 -2.38
CA ASP A 91 27.32 8.85 -2.41
C ASP A 91 28.18 8.90 -1.16
N ALA A 92 28.47 10.09 -0.63
CA ALA A 92 29.19 10.25 0.63
C ALA A 92 28.44 9.58 1.81
N ILE A 93 27.12 9.75 1.89
CA ILE A 93 26.27 9.14 2.93
C ILE A 93 26.21 7.61 2.76
N MET A 94 26.05 7.12 1.54
CA MET A 94 25.98 5.68 1.23
C MET A 94 27.30 4.97 1.55
N THR A 95 28.43 5.65 1.29
CA THR A 95 29.77 5.13 1.59
C THR A 95 30.05 5.13 3.09
N ALA A 96 29.59 6.14 3.83
CA ALA A 96 29.75 6.22 5.29
C ALA A 96 28.90 5.20 6.08
N ARG A 97 27.84 4.65 5.47
CA ARG A 97 26.99 3.61 6.06
C ARG A 97 27.51 2.18 5.83
N ARG A 98 28.58 2.02 5.05
CA ARG A 98 29.21 0.75 4.70
C ARG A 98 30.37 0.42 5.64
#